data_AF-A0A0J8B0I9-F1
#
_entry.id   AF-A0A0J8B0I9-F1
#
_cell.length_a   1.000
_cell.length_b   1.000
_cell.length_c   1.000
_cell.angle_alpha   90.00
_cell.angle_beta   90.00
_cell.angle_gamma   90.00
#
_symmetry.space_group_name_H-M   'P 1'
#
loop_
_entity.id
_entity.type
_entity.pdbx_description
1 polymer ?
#
loop_
_entity_poly.entity_id
_entity_poly.type
_entity_poly.pdbx_seq_one_letter_code
_entity_poly.pdbx_strand_id
1 'polypeptide(L)'
;MAVIQEPIHYQSNGLMPGMVSRVKHPAKRLYYQRRMASSLALQTIIYYNVWYSILYFGLILLITGFKYRTQKINSQSIKIISPVLFSIWSVVEICRLVLAHIGNLQERVQHLAAFFFLSLFPQLLLVSYVVGLQPYPTPLEEIAGAIQITFLLAELIVGYHAIRYIIRVQATRFRLDYPYQSAVEAF
;
A
#
# COMPACT_ATOMS: atom_id res chain seq x y z
N MET A 1 -49.19 -12.01 -30.23
CA MET A 1 -49.38 -11.48 -28.87
C MET A 1 -48.30 -10.42 -28.62
N ALA A 2 -48.63 -9.15 -28.87
CA ALA A 2 -47.77 -8.02 -28.54
C ALA A 2 -48.24 -7.48 -27.18
N VAL A 3 -47.36 -7.52 -26.18
CA VAL A 3 -47.60 -6.90 -24.88
C VAL A 3 -47.42 -5.40 -25.06
N ILE A 4 -48.49 -4.65 -24.81
CA ILE A 4 -48.53 -3.19 -24.85
C ILE A 4 -47.66 -2.70 -23.68
N GLN A 5 -46.58 -1.99 -24.00
CA GLN A 5 -45.70 -1.38 -23.03
C GLN A 5 -46.33 -0.07 -22.57
N GLU A 6 -46.71 0.01 -21.29
CA GLU A 6 -47.29 1.22 -20.70
C GLU A 6 -46.31 2.42 -20.79
N PRO A 7 -46.82 3.64 -21.00
CA PRO A 7 -45.98 4.82 -21.10
C PRO A 7 -45.35 5.15 -19.73
N ILE A 8 -44.04 5.29 -19.73
CA ILE A 8 -43.24 5.75 -18.59
C ILE A 8 -43.75 7.14 -18.19
N HIS A 9 -44.39 7.24 -17.02
CA HIS A 9 -44.78 8.51 -16.42
C HIS A 9 -43.53 9.35 -16.15
N TYR A 10 -43.29 10.35 -16.99
CA TYR A 10 -42.32 11.41 -16.72
C TYR A 10 -42.88 12.27 -15.59
N GLN A 11 -42.34 12.09 -14.39
CA GLN A 11 -42.58 12.99 -13.28
C GLN A 11 -41.91 14.34 -13.63
N SER A 12 -42.71 15.23 -14.19
CA SER A 12 -42.35 16.60 -14.56
C SER A 12 -41.94 17.36 -13.30
N ASN A 13 -40.64 17.39 -13.01
CA ASN A 13 -40.03 18.32 -12.07
C ASN A 13 -40.10 19.75 -12.63
N GLY A 14 -41.29 20.32 -12.80
CA GLY A 14 -41.57 21.76 -13.02
C GLY A 14 -40.74 22.54 -14.05
N LEU A 15 -39.92 21.90 -14.87
CA LEU A 15 -38.95 22.51 -15.76
C LEU A 15 -39.41 22.22 -17.18
N MET A 16 -39.64 23.29 -17.95
CA MET A 16 -40.16 23.20 -19.31
C MET A 16 -39.24 22.34 -20.20
N PRO A 17 -39.83 21.51 -21.08
CA PRO A 17 -39.06 20.74 -22.05
C PRO A 17 -38.27 21.70 -22.95
N GLY A 18 -36.94 21.55 -22.97
CA GLY A 18 -36.02 22.44 -23.70
C GLY A 18 -35.25 23.44 -22.83
N MET A 19 -35.57 23.58 -21.53
CA MET A 19 -34.69 24.30 -20.61
C MET A 19 -33.51 23.41 -20.21
N VAL A 20 -32.33 23.71 -20.76
CA VAL A 20 -31.07 23.24 -20.20
C VAL A 20 -31.02 23.78 -18.76
N SER A 21 -31.20 22.91 -17.77
CA SER A 21 -30.92 23.28 -16.39
C SER A 21 -29.50 23.82 -16.36
N ARG A 22 -29.35 25.13 -16.14
CA ARG A 22 -28.05 25.74 -15.89
C ARG A 22 -27.55 25.13 -14.59
N VAL A 23 -26.84 24.00 -14.69
CA VAL A 23 -26.11 23.40 -13.59
C VAL A 23 -25.21 24.53 -13.09
N LYS A 24 -25.55 25.11 -11.94
CA LYS A 24 -24.72 26.12 -11.28
C LYS A 24 -23.44 25.40 -10.89
N HIS A 25 -22.47 25.36 -11.80
CA HIS A 25 -21.26 24.56 -11.68
C HIS A 25 -20.48 24.97 -10.41
N PRO A 26 -20.25 24.04 -9.47
CA PRO A 26 -19.25 24.24 -8.44
C PRO A 26 -17.88 23.78 -8.94
N ALA A 27 -17.55 23.97 -10.22
CA ALA A 27 -16.34 23.41 -10.84
C ALA A 27 -15.06 23.84 -10.09
N LYS A 28 -14.98 25.09 -9.63
CA LYS A 28 -13.84 25.58 -8.82
C LYS A 28 -13.79 24.97 -7.40
N ARG A 29 -14.94 24.63 -6.81
CA ARG A 29 -15.02 24.05 -5.46
C ARG A 29 -14.72 22.55 -5.46
N LEU A 30 -15.15 21.82 -6.49
CA LEU A 30 -14.80 20.41 -6.71
C LEU A 30 -13.30 20.21 -7.02
N TYR A 31 -12.68 21.18 -7.70
CA TYR A 31 -11.24 21.14 -8.00
C TYR A 31 -10.38 21.36 -6.75
N TYR A 32 -10.75 22.35 -5.92
CA TYR A 32 -10.04 22.63 -4.65
C TYR A 32 -10.34 21.59 -3.56
N GLN A 33 -11.53 20.99 -3.60
CA GLN A 33 -11.96 19.90 -2.73
C GLN A 33 -11.74 18.52 -3.37
N ARG A 34 -10.75 18.41 -4.26
CA ARG A 34 -10.14 17.13 -4.62
C ARG A 34 -9.37 16.64 -3.41
N ARG A 35 -10.09 16.12 -2.39
CA ARG A 35 -9.50 15.51 -1.19
C ARG A 35 -8.42 14.54 -1.66
N MET A 36 -7.16 14.85 -1.34
CA MET A 36 -6.06 13.92 -1.52
C MET A 36 -6.39 12.67 -0.70
N ALA A 37 -6.40 11.52 -1.37
CA ALA A 37 -6.68 10.23 -0.78
C ALA A 37 -5.43 9.58 -0.18
N SER A 38 -4.25 10.15 -0.43
CA SER A 38 -2.99 9.74 0.17
C SER A 38 -3.03 9.86 1.70
N SER A 39 -2.41 8.89 2.38
CA SER A 39 -2.36 8.83 3.83
C SER A 39 -1.03 9.41 4.34
N LEU A 40 -1.10 10.51 5.10
CA LEU A 40 0.08 11.09 5.75
C LEU A 40 0.69 10.12 6.77
N ALA A 41 -0.16 9.45 7.57
CA ALA A 41 0.28 8.50 8.58
C ALA A 41 1.08 7.35 7.96
N LEU A 42 0.62 6.79 6.84
CA LEU A 42 1.35 5.74 6.13
C LEU A 42 2.71 6.25 5.65
N GLN A 43 2.74 7.46 5.11
CA GLN A 43 3.98 8.09 4.64
C GLN A 43 5.01 8.30 5.76
N THR A 44 4.54 8.71 6.95
CA THR A 44 5.39 8.90 8.13
C THR A 44 5.99 7.58 8.60
N ILE A 45 5.20 6.50 8.65
CA ILE A 45 5.70 5.18 9.07
C ILE A 45 6.73 4.66 8.07
N ILE A 46 6.42 4.74 6.76
CA ILE A 46 7.37 4.35 5.69
C ILE A 46 8.68 5.12 5.84
N TYR A 47 8.63 6.43 6.07
CA TYR A 47 9.83 7.26 6.23
C TYR A 47 10.74 6.76 7.36
N TYR A 48 10.19 6.48 8.53
CA TYR A 48 10.97 5.93 9.64
C TYR A 48 11.47 4.51 9.35
N ASN A 49 10.67 3.70 8.67
CA ASN A 49 11.06 2.35 8.29
C ASN A 49 12.22 2.35 7.28
N VAL A 50 12.32 3.32 6.35
CA VAL A 50 13.48 3.43 5.44
C VAL A 50 14.78 3.55 6.26
N TRP A 51 14.82 4.49 7.21
CA TRP A 51 16.00 4.70 8.05
C TRP A 51 16.30 3.50 8.94
N TYR A 52 15.26 2.92 9.52
CA TYR A 52 15.40 1.72 10.33
C TYR A 52 15.90 0.53 9.51
N SER A 53 15.40 0.30 8.29
CA SER A 53 15.84 -0.76 7.39
C SER A 53 17.31 -0.62 6.98
N ILE A 54 17.82 0.60 6.82
CA ILE A 54 19.26 0.84 6.59
C ILE A 54 20.09 0.41 7.81
N LEU A 55 19.65 0.80 9.01
CA LEU A 55 20.31 0.41 10.26
C LEU A 55 20.24 -1.10 10.50
N TYR A 56 19.07 -1.71 10.29
CA TYR A 56 18.84 -3.14 10.39
C TYR A 56 19.73 -3.91 9.41
N PHE A 57 19.81 -3.47 8.16
CA PHE A 57 20.70 -4.06 7.16
C PHE A 57 22.16 -4.05 7.64
N GLY A 58 22.66 -2.90 8.08
CA GLY A 58 24.03 -2.77 8.59
C GLY A 58 24.28 -3.68 9.80
N LEU A 59 23.34 -3.72 10.74
CA LEU A 59 23.43 -4.52 11.96
C LEU A 59 23.49 -6.02 11.64
N ILE A 60 22.56 -6.54 10.85
CA ILE A 60 22.50 -7.97 10.50
C ILE A 60 23.71 -8.37 9.65
N LEU A 61 24.19 -7.50 8.76
CA LEU A 61 25.40 -7.73 7.98
C LEU A 61 26.63 -7.87 8.88
N LEU A 62 26.79 -6.98 9.88
CA LEU A 62 27.90 -7.05 10.83
C LEU A 62 27.85 -8.31 11.69
N ILE A 63 26.68 -8.66 12.23
CA ILE A 63 26.50 -9.85 13.06
C ILE A 63 26.76 -11.12 12.24
N THR A 64 26.24 -11.19 11.02
CA THR A 64 26.48 -12.33 10.10
C THR A 64 27.96 -12.44 9.76
N GLY A 65 28.65 -11.32 9.49
CA GLY A 65 30.09 -11.30 9.25
C GLY A 65 30.91 -11.76 10.46
N PHE A 66 30.51 -11.36 11.67
CA PHE A 66 31.13 -11.81 12.91
C PHE A 66 30.91 -13.32 13.15
N LYS A 67 29.69 -13.82 12.93
CA LYS A 67 29.36 -15.25 13.01
C LYS A 67 30.19 -16.06 12.03
N TYR A 68 30.33 -15.59 10.79
CA TYR A 68 31.14 -16.25 9.77
C TYR A 68 32.62 -16.39 10.17
N ARG A 69 33.19 -15.39 10.85
CA ARG A 69 34.60 -15.39 11.28
C ARG A 69 34.86 -16.16 12.57
N THR A 70 33.95 -16.08 13.53
CA THR A 70 34.23 -16.47 14.93
C THR A 70 33.67 -17.83 15.28
N GLN A 71 32.53 -18.21 14.71
CA GLN A 71 31.89 -19.47 15.06
C GLN A 71 32.57 -20.63 14.32
N LYS A 72 33.16 -21.56 15.07
CA LYS A 72 33.49 -22.93 14.62
C LYS A 72 32.22 -23.76 14.32
N ILE A 73 31.08 -23.11 14.08
CA ILE A 73 29.80 -23.75 13.81
C ILE A 73 29.78 -24.10 12.33
N ASN A 74 29.92 -25.39 12.03
CA ASN A 74 29.87 -25.90 10.66
C ASN A 74 28.43 -26.15 10.18
N SER A 75 27.48 -25.33 10.64
CA SER A 75 26.09 -25.44 10.20
C SER A 75 25.92 -24.75 8.85
N GLN A 76 25.52 -25.52 7.83
CA GLN A 76 25.24 -25.03 6.48
C GLN A 76 24.20 -23.90 6.48
N SER A 77 23.28 -23.93 7.46
CA SER A 77 22.24 -22.92 7.60
C SER A 77 22.79 -21.52 7.82
N ILE A 78 23.83 -21.35 8.66
CA ILE A 78 24.39 -20.02 8.97
C ILE A 78 25.29 -19.53 7.83
N LYS A 79 26.02 -20.45 7.17
CA LYS A 79 27.01 -20.08 6.14
C LYS A 79 26.39 -19.80 4.77
N ILE A 80 25.29 -20.49 4.43
CA ILE A 80 24.67 -20.40 3.10
C ILE A 80 23.25 -19.86 3.20
N ILE A 81 22.39 -20.46 4.03
CA ILE A 81 20.97 -20.12 4.04
C ILE A 81 20.73 -18.70 4.57
N SER A 82 21.30 -18.33 5.72
CA SER A 82 21.06 -17.01 6.33
C SER A 82 21.52 -15.84 5.43
N PRO A 83 22.72 -15.85 4.82
CA PRO A 83 23.14 -14.79 3.89
C PRO A 83 22.26 -14.71 2.63
N VAL A 84 21.81 -15.85 2.10
CA VAL A 84 20.91 -15.89 0.93
C VAL A 84 19.55 -15.28 1.29
N LEU A 85 18.94 -15.70 2.40
CA LEU A 85 17.67 -15.15 2.86
C LEU A 85 17.77 -13.65 3.17
N PHE A 86 18.88 -13.22 3.77
CA PHE A 86 19.15 -11.79 4.03
C PHE A 86 19.32 -10.98 2.74
N SER A 87 19.94 -11.56 1.71
CA SER A 87 20.06 -10.93 0.40
C SER A 87 18.70 -10.76 -0.27
N ILE A 88 17.85 -11.79 -0.19
CA ILE A 88 16.46 -11.73 -0.68
C ILE A 88 15.68 -10.66 0.08
N TRP A 89 15.79 -10.64 1.42
CA TRP A 89 15.16 -9.63 2.28
C TRP A 89 15.55 -8.21 1.85
N SER A 90 16.82 -7.97 1.54
CA SER A 90 17.33 -6.65 1.16
C SER A 90 16.70 -6.13 -0.14
N VAL A 91 16.65 -6.97 -1.17
CA VAL A 91 16.04 -6.60 -2.47
C VAL A 91 14.54 -6.39 -2.31
N VAL A 92 13.88 -7.28 -1.58
CA VAL A 92 12.43 -7.20 -1.34
C VAL A 92 12.08 -5.94 -0.55
N GLU A 93 12.83 -5.60 0.51
CA GLU A 93 12.56 -4.44 1.35
C GLU A 93 12.60 -3.14 0.54
N ILE A 94 13.61 -2.99 -0.34
CA ILE A 94 13.72 -1.83 -1.23
C ILE A 94 12.49 -1.74 -2.13
N CYS A 95 12.15 -2.82 -2.84
CA CYS A 95 10.98 -2.86 -3.72
C CYS A 95 9.68 -2.54 -2.96
N ARG A 96 9.52 -3.13 -1.78
CA ARG A 96 8.35 -2.99 -0.90
C ARG A 96 8.16 -1.54 -0.46
N LEU A 97 9.21 -0.89 0.06
CA LEU A 97 9.17 0.51 0.50
C LEU A 97 8.91 1.48 -0.66
N VAL A 98 9.51 1.24 -1.83
CA VAL A 98 9.28 2.06 -3.03
C VAL A 98 7.83 1.95 -3.50
N LEU A 99 7.27 0.73 -3.56
CA LEU A 99 5.87 0.52 -3.93
C LEU A 99 4.90 1.16 -2.92
N ALA A 100 5.22 1.09 -1.63
CA ALA A 100 4.45 1.74 -0.57
C ALA A 100 4.41 3.26 -0.78
N HIS A 101 5.58 3.87 -0.99
CA HIS A 101 5.74 5.29 -1.18
C HIS A 101 5.02 5.80 -2.44
N ILE A 102 5.33 5.19 -3.59
CA ILE A 102 4.76 5.59 -4.88
C ILE A 102 3.25 5.35 -4.88
N GLY A 103 2.81 4.18 -4.41
CA GLY A 103 1.40 3.85 -4.42
C GLY A 103 0.57 4.77 -3.51
N ASN A 104 1.11 5.16 -2.35
CA ASN A 104 0.39 6.04 -1.42
C ASN A 104 0.26 7.45 -2.00
N LEU A 105 1.34 8.01 -2.54
CA LEU A 105 1.35 9.35 -3.12
C LEU A 105 0.53 9.43 -4.42
N GLN A 106 0.61 8.41 -5.26
CA GLN A 106 -0.12 8.36 -6.54
C GLN A 106 -1.54 7.79 -6.40
N GLU A 107 -1.98 7.47 -5.18
CA GLU A 107 -3.28 6.85 -4.91
C GLU A 107 -3.51 5.55 -5.72
N ARG A 108 -2.45 4.80 -6.03
CA ARG A 108 -2.50 3.60 -6.90
C ARG A 108 -2.72 2.33 -6.09
N VAL A 109 -3.97 1.85 -6.09
CA VAL A 109 -4.39 0.63 -5.38
C VAL A 109 -3.55 -0.59 -5.77
N GLN A 110 -3.19 -0.72 -7.06
CA GLN A 110 -2.36 -1.84 -7.55
C GLN A 110 -0.96 -1.87 -6.89
N HIS A 111 -0.34 -0.70 -6.70
CA HIS A 111 1.00 -0.61 -6.09
C HIS A 111 0.92 -0.90 -4.58
N LEU A 112 -0.13 -0.40 -3.90
CA LEU A 112 -0.38 -0.76 -2.50
C LEU A 112 -0.67 -2.25 -2.34
N ALA A 113 -1.40 -2.88 -3.27
CA ALA A 113 -1.63 -4.32 -3.23
C ALA A 113 -0.32 -5.12 -3.33
N ALA A 114 0.59 -4.70 -4.22
CA ALA A 114 1.92 -5.29 -4.33
C ALA A 114 2.75 -5.07 -3.05
N PHE A 115 2.68 -3.89 -2.44
CA PHE A 115 3.28 -3.61 -1.13
C PHE A 115 2.74 -4.53 -0.03
N PHE A 116 1.43 -4.77 0.02
CA PHE A 116 0.79 -5.70 0.96
C PHE A 116 1.28 -7.12 0.74
N PHE A 117 1.28 -7.55 -0.52
CA PHE A 117 1.77 -8.86 -0.91
C PHE A 117 3.20 -9.05 -0.42
N LEU A 118 4.12 -8.15 -0.77
CA LEU A 118 5.53 -8.22 -0.36
C LEU A 118 5.71 -8.18 1.16
N SER A 119 4.90 -7.39 1.87
CA SER A 119 4.97 -7.29 3.34
C SER A 119 4.56 -8.60 4.01
N LEU A 120 3.50 -9.27 3.54
CA LEU A 120 3.09 -10.57 4.05
C LEU A 120 4.02 -11.69 3.57
N PHE A 121 4.36 -11.67 2.28
CA PHE A 121 5.17 -12.64 1.59
C PHE A 121 6.11 -11.94 0.60
N PRO A 122 7.44 -11.96 0.80
CA PRO A 122 8.19 -12.79 1.74
C PRO A 122 8.60 -12.10 3.05
N GLN A 123 8.31 -10.81 3.23
CA GLN A 123 9.00 -10.00 4.24
C GLN A 123 8.79 -10.47 5.68
N LEU A 124 7.54 -10.72 6.09
CA LEU A 124 7.26 -11.28 7.41
C LEU A 124 7.91 -12.65 7.64
N LEU A 125 7.98 -13.50 6.61
CA LEU A 125 8.61 -14.82 6.71
C LEU A 125 10.14 -14.72 6.86
N LEU A 126 10.76 -13.79 6.14
CA LEU A 126 12.22 -13.60 6.21
C LEU A 126 12.64 -13.01 7.56
N VAL A 127 11.86 -12.07 8.09
CA VAL A 127 12.17 -11.48 9.40
C VAL A 127 11.87 -12.46 10.54
N SER A 128 10.78 -13.24 10.45
CA SER A 128 10.49 -14.28 11.45
C SER A 128 11.56 -15.37 11.47
N TYR A 129 12.19 -15.67 10.33
CA TYR A 129 13.35 -16.55 10.29
C TYR A 129 14.48 -16.04 11.18
N VAL A 130 14.86 -14.75 11.07
CA VAL A 130 15.93 -14.15 11.87
C VAL A 130 15.59 -14.16 13.37
N VAL A 131 14.33 -13.90 13.71
CA VAL A 131 13.89 -13.79 15.12
C VAL A 131 13.78 -15.14 15.83
N GLY A 132 13.44 -16.24 15.15
CA GLY A 132 13.15 -17.49 15.87
C GLY A 132 13.43 -18.81 15.16
N LEU A 133 13.66 -18.81 13.84
CA LEU A 133 13.91 -20.05 13.09
C LEU A 133 15.39 -20.25 12.74
N GLN A 134 16.19 -19.18 12.80
CA GLN A 134 17.62 -19.24 12.55
C GLN A 134 18.32 -20.04 13.65
N PRO A 135 19.27 -20.93 13.32
CA PRO A 135 20.09 -21.59 14.34
C PRO A 135 20.98 -20.59 15.06
N TYR A 136 20.91 -20.58 16.40
CA TYR A 136 21.68 -19.68 17.26
C TYR A 136 21.45 -18.18 16.93
N PRO A 137 20.20 -17.69 17.08
CA PRO A 137 19.94 -16.25 16.98
C PRO A 137 20.63 -15.55 18.15
N THR A 138 21.21 -14.38 17.88
CA THR A 138 21.71 -13.52 18.94
C THR A 138 20.57 -12.65 19.46
N PRO A 139 20.54 -12.28 20.74
CA PRO A 139 19.49 -11.41 21.28
C PRO A 139 19.35 -10.09 20.50
N LEU A 140 20.45 -9.60 19.92
CA LEU A 140 20.46 -8.38 19.13
C LEU A 140 19.75 -8.56 17.77
N GLU A 141 19.92 -9.70 17.10
CA GLU A 141 19.15 -10.05 15.89
C GLU A 141 17.66 -10.19 16.21
N GLU A 142 17.32 -10.82 17.33
CA GLU A 142 15.92 -11.01 17.74
C GLU A 142 15.22 -9.68 18.01
N ILE A 143 15.84 -8.81 18.80
CA ILE A 143 15.27 -7.49 19.14
C ILE A 143 15.14 -6.64 17.87
N ALA A 144 16.17 -6.63 17.02
CA ALA A 144 16.12 -5.89 15.77
C ALA A 144 15.01 -6.44 14.84
N GLY A 145 14.91 -7.76 14.71
CA GLY A 145 13.89 -8.38 13.89
C GLY A 145 12.48 -8.11 14.43
N ALA A 146 12.29 -8.10 15.74
CA ALA A 146 11.01 -7.77 16.37
C ALA A 146 10.57 -6.32 16.09
N ILE A 147 11.51 -5.38 16.10
CA ILE A 147 11.24 -3.99 15.72
C ILE A 147 10.86 -3.91 14.23
N GLN A 148 11.56 -4.62 13.34
CA GLN A 148 11.19 -4.70 11.92
C GLN A 148 9.79 -5.27 11.72
N ILE A 149 9.41 -6.33 12.45
CA ILE A 149 8.05 -6.88 12.43
C ILE A 149 7.03 -5.84 12.88
N THR A 150 7.36 -5.06 13.90
CA THR A 150 6.47 -4.00 14.40
C THR A 150 6.20 -2.94 13.32
N PHE A 151 7.22 -2.52 12.58
CA PHE A 151 7.03 -1.64 11.42
C PHE A 151 6.13 -2.29 10.37
N LEU A 152 6.39 -3.54 9.97
CA LEU A 152 5.58 -4.25 8.98
C LEU A 152 4.10 -4.31 9.37
N LEU A 153 3.80 -4.63 10.64
CA LEU A 153 2.43 -4.69 11.14
C LEU A 153 1.77 -3.31 11.18
N ALA A 154 2.48 -2.29 11.65
CA ALA A 154 1.97 -0.91 11.68
C ALA A 154 1.63 -0.42 10.27
N GLU A 155 2.50 -0.67 9.28
CA GLU A 155 2.26 -0.30 7.89
C GLU A 155 1.12 -1.09 7.26
N LEU A 156 0.94 -2.38 7.59
CA LEU A 156 -0.20 -3.18 7.13
C LEU A 156 -1.52 -2.64 7.69
N ILE A 157 -1.57 -2.26 8.96
CA ILE A 157 -2.79 -1.71 9.58
C ILE A 157 -3.14 -0.36 8.95
N VAL A 158 -2.19 0.58 8.95
CA VAL A 158 -2.42 1.94 8.42
C VAL A 158 -2.63 1.91 6.90
N GLY A 159 -1.87 1.06 6.20
CA GLY A 159 -2.00 0.83 4.77
C GLY A 159 -3.37 0.30 4.40
N TYR A 160 -3.97 -0.55 5.22
CA TYR A 160 -5.29 -1.12 4.94
C TYR A 160 -6.35 -0.02 4.96
N HIS A 161 -6.29 0.85 5.99
CA HIS A 161 -7.16 2.01 6.07
C HIS A 161 -6.94 2.98 4.89
N ALA A 162 -5.69 3.19 4.46
CA ALA A 162 -5.37 4.02 3.30
C ALA A 162 -5.98 3.45 2.01
N ILE A 163 -5.83 2.15 1.73
CA ILE A 163 -6.44 1.49 0.55
C ILE A 163 -7.95 1.66 0.57
N ARG A 164 -8.60 1.36 1.70
CA ARG A 164 -10.07 1.45 1.82
C ARG A 164 -10.55 2.87 1.57
N TYR A 165 -9.80 3.87 2.02
CA TYR A 165 -10.10 5.27 1.76
C TYR A 165 -9.92 5.62 0.28
N ILE A 166 -8.79 5.24 -0.33
CA ILE A 166 -8.50 5.46 -1.76
C ILE A 166 -9.60 4.85 -2.64
N ILE A 167 -10.01 3.61 -2.39
CA ILE A 167 -11.08 2.94 -3.15
C ILE A 167 -12.40 3.70 -3.06
N ARG A 168 -12.78 4.17 -1.87
CA ARG A 168 -14.02 4.95 -1.68
C ARG A 168 -13.96 6.27 -2.44
N VAL A 169 -12.82 6.96 -2.40
CA VAL A 169 -12.63 8.22 -3.12
C VAL A 169 -12.68 7.99 -4.63
N GLN A 170 -12.02 6.95 -5.16
CA GLN A 170 -12.06 6.60 -6.57
C GLN A 170 -13.46 6.24 -7.06
N ALA A 171 -14.21 5.42 -6.29
CA ALA A 171 -15.59 5.08 -6.61
C ALA A 171 -16.51 6.31 -6.64
N THR A 172 -16.28 7.27 -5.75
CA THR A 172 -17.03 8.53 -5.72
C THR A 172 -16.70 9.38 -6.95
N ARG A 173 -15.42 9.48 -7.34
CA ARG A 173 -14.98 10.21 -8.54
C ARG A 173 -15.62 9.61 -9.81
N PHE A 174 -15.56 8.29 -9.97
CA PHE A 174 -16.17 7.61 -11.12
C PHE A 174 -17.68 7.88 -11.25
N ARG A 175 -18.41 7.85 -10.14
CA ARG A 175 -19.86 8.15 -10.13
C ARG A 175 -20.19 9.59 -10.50
N LEU A 176 -19.31 10.54 -10.18
CA LEU A 176 -19.52 11.96 -10.50
C LEU A 176 -19.13 12.28 -11.94
N ASP A 177 -18.09 11.63 -12.47
CA ASP A 177 -17.59 11.87 -13.83
C ASP A 177 -18.54 11.28 -14.90
N TYR A 178 -19.16 10.13 -14.64
CA TYR A 178 -20.05 9.43 -15.57
C TYR A 178 -21.22 10.30 -16.10
N PRO A 179 -22.08 10.91 -15.26
CA PRO A 179 -23.18 11.74 -15.73
C PRO A 179 -22.73 13.08 -16.35
N TYR A 180 -21.52 13.55 -16.05
CA TYR A 180 -20.98 14.77 -16.66
C TYR A 180 -20.58 14.54 -18.12
N GLN A 181 -19.90 13.43 -18.41
CA GLN A 181 -19.51 13.10 -19.79
C GLN A 181 -20.73 12.88 -20.70
N SER A 182 -21.75 12.16 -20.22
CA SER A 182 -22.97 11.94 -21.00
C SER A 182 -23.75 13.24 -21.29
N ALA A 183 -23.65 14.24 -20.41
CA ALA A 183 -24.25 15.54 -20.65
C ALA A 183 -23.47 16.38 -21.67
N VAL A 184 -22.14 16.23 -21.74
CA VAL A 184 -21.30 16.95 -22.71
C VAL A 184 -21.43 16.38 -24.12
N GLU A 185 -21.54 15.06 -24.27
CA GLU A 185 -21.73 14.40 -25.57
C GLU A 185 -23.14 14.60 -26.17
N ALA A 186 -24.11 15.09 -25.38
CA ALA A 186 -25.47 15.35 -25.82
C ALA A 186 -25.68 16.77 -26.42
N PHE A 187 -24.64 17.60 -26.45
CA PHE A 187 -24.63 18.93 -27.08
C PHE A 187 -23.73 18.95 -28.32
#